data_AF-A0A1S8J537-F1
#
_entry.id   AF-A0A1S8J537-F1
#
_cell.length_a   1.000
_cell.length_b   1.000
_cell.length_c   1.000
_cell.angle_alpha   90.00
_cell.angle_beta   90.00
_cell.angle_gamma   90.00
#
_symmetry.space_group_name_H-M   'P 1'
#
loop_
_entity.id
_entity.type
_entity.pdbx_description
1 polymer ?
#
loop_
_entity_poly.entity_id
_entity_poly.type
_entity_poly.pdbx_seq_one_letter_code
_entity_poly.pdbx_strand_id
1 'polypeptide(L)' 'NNIMLPEGYQTTLRTFQKFLPQIKNALQQSYSNGPLECLNNHIKVLKRNAYGFRSFYNFKLRIMICHGNALIFN' A
#
# COMPACT_ATOMS: atom_id res chain seq x y z
N ASN A 1 -7.88 30.62 19.31
CA ASN A 1 -8.28 29.33 19.92
C ASN A 1 -7.43 28.21 19.35
N ASN A 2 -6.35 27.85 20.03
CA ASN A 2 -5.55 26.67 19.68
C ASN A 2 -6.33 25.44 20.13
N ILE A 3 -7.05 24.80 19.20
CA ILE A 3 -7.71 23.52 19.46
C ILE A 3 -6.58 22.49 19.65
N MET A 4 -6.24 22.19 20.90
CA MET A 4 -5.40 21.04 21.22
C MET A 4 -6.21 19.79 20.91
N LEU A 5 -5.84 19.11 19.82
CA LEU A 5 -6.37 17.80 19.49
C LEU A 5 -5.99 16.81 20.60
N PRO A 6 -6.87 15.82 20.91
CA PRO A 6 -6.58 14.84 21.96
C PRO A 6 -5.23 14.14 21.74
N GLU A 7 -4.56 13.76 22.83
CA GLU A 7 -3.21 13.17 22.82
C GLU A 7 -3.07 11.98 21.83
N GLY A 8 -4.12 11.17 21.68
CA GLY A 8 -4.15 10.05 20.73
C GLY A 8 -3.95 10.44 19.26
N TYR A 9 -4.18 11.70 18.89
CA TYR A 9 -3.96 12.21 17.52
C TYR A 9 -2.54 12.74 17.30
N GLN A 10 -1.72 12.85 18.34
CA GLN A 10 -0.43 13.51 18.23
C GLN A 10 0.55 12.74 17.33
N THR A 11 0.50 11.40 17.35
CA THR A 11 1.28 10.54 16.44
C THR A 11 0.83 10.70 14.99
N THR A 12 -0.48 10.76 14.76
CA THR A 12 -1.08 10.96 13.44
C THR A 12 -0.67 12.32 12.86
N LEU A 13 -0.73 13.39 13.67
CA LEU A 13 -0.30 14.73 13.27
C LEU A 13 1.19 14.79 12.94
N ARG A 14 2.04 14.18 13.76
CA ARG A 14 3.49 14.09 13.47
C ARG A 14 3.76 13.37 12.14
N THR A 15 3.00 12.31 11.86
CA THR A 15 3.07 11.58 10.59
C THR A 15 2.65 12.46 9.42
N PHE A 16 1.52 13.16 9.53
CA PHE A 16 1.06 14.09 8.50
C PHE A 16 2.06 15.22 8.23
N GLN A 17 2.64 15.80 9.27
CA GLN A 17 3.67 16.84 9.15
C GLN A 17 4.92 16.30 8.44
N LYS A 18 5.37 15.09 8.81
CA LYS A 18 6.53 14.43 8.20
C LYS A 18 6.33 14.15 6.71
N PHE A 19 5.13 13.75 6.30
CA PHE A 19 4.82 13.35 4.93
C PHE A 19 4.06 14.41 4.12
N LEU A 20 4.00 15.65 4.61
CA LEU A 20 3.28 16.75 3.97
C LEU A 20 3.69 16.99 2.50
N PRO A 21 4.99 16.94 2.14
CA PRO A 21 5.41 17.10 0.74
C PRO A 21 4.83 16.02 -0.18
N GLN A 22 4.83 14.76 0.26
CA GLN A 22 4.31 13.63 -0.51
C GLN A 22 2.79 13.70 -0.67
N ILE A 23 2.08 14.14 0.38
CA ILE A 23 0.63 14.37 0.31
C ILE A 23 0.30 15.44 -0.72
N LYS A 24 1.03 16.56 -0.73
CA LYS A 24 0.86 17.61 -1.74
C LYS A 24 1.09 17.07 -3.16
N ASN A 25 2.16 16.30 -3.36
CA ASN A 25 2.46 15.70 -4.65
C ASN A 25 1.36 14.72 -5.09
N ALA A 26 0.81 13.92 -4.17
CA ALA A 26 -0.26 12.97 -4.45
C ALA A 26 -1.57 13.67 -4.85
N LEU A 27 -1.85 14.85 -4.29
CA LEU A 27 -3.03 15.65 -4.65
C LEU A 27 -2.87 16.36 -6.00
N GLN A 28 -1.64 16.59 -6.44
CA GLN A 28 -1.34 17.25 -7.71
C GLN A 28 -1.27 16.27 -8.88
N GLN A 29 -0.89 15.02 -8.64
CA GLN A 29 -0.76 14.05 -9.71
C GLN A 29 -2.11 13.45 -10.12
N SER A 30 -2.24 13.17 -11.42
CA SER A 30 -3.43 12.54 -12.01
C SER A 30 -3.46 11.01 -11.85
N TYR A 31 -2.36 10.39 -11.40
CA TYR A 31 -2.34 8.95 -11.18
C TYR A 31 -3.10 8.59 -9.90
N SER A 32 -3.90 7.54 -9.98
CA SER A 32 -4.53 6.94 -8.80
C SER A 32 -3.67 5.83 -8.23
N ASN A 33 -3.64 5.71 -6.90
CA ASN A 33 -3.06 4.56 -6.22
C ASN A 33 -3.92 3.28 -6.36
N GLY A 34 -5.09 3.37 -6.98
CA GLY A 34 -6.07 2.28 -7.11
C GLY A 34 -5.51 0.98 -7.70
N PRO A 35 -4.76 0.99 -8.82
CA PRO A 35 -4.14 -0.21 -9.36
C PRO A 35 -3.16 -0.88 -8.38
N LEU A 36 -2.36 -0.10 -7.66
CA LEU A 36 -1.42 -0.60 -6.67
C LEU A 36 -2.14 -1.21 -5.46
N GLU A 37 -3.21 -0.56 -4.99
CA GLU A 37 -4.04 -1.06 -3.89
C GLU A 37 -4.77 -2.35 -4.26
N CYS A 38 -5.30 -2.43 -5.49
CA CYS A 38 -5.91 -3.63 -6.04
C CYS A 38 -4.92 -4.81 -6.04
N LEU A 39 -3.70 -4.59 -6.55
CA LEU A 39 -2.64 -5.60 -6.55
C LEU A 39 -2.27 -6.04 -5.13
N ASN A 40 -2.10 -5.08 -4.21
CA ASN A 40 -1.79 -5.37 -2.81
C ASN A 40 -2.89 -6.21 -2.14
N ASN A 41 -4.16 -5.95 -2.45
CA ASN A 41 -5.27 -6.74 -1.94
C ASN A 41 -5.24 -8.17 -2.50
N HIS A 42 -5.02 -8.35 -3.80
CA HIS A 42 -4.91 -9.67 -4.42
C HIS A 42 -3.76 -10.50 -3.82
N ILE A 43 -2.60 -9.89 -3.60
CA ILE A 43 -1.46 -10.55 -2.94
C ILE A 43 -1.82 -10.97 -1.51
N LYS A 44 -2.53 -10.11 -0.75
CA LYS A 44 -3.01 -10.45 0.60
C LYS A 44 -4.01 -11.59 0.59
N VAL A 45 -4.94 -11.61 -0.37
CA VAL A 45 -5.92 -12.69 -0.57
C VAL A 45 -5.21 -14.00 -0.92
N LEU A 46 -4.25 -13.98 -1.84
CA LEU A 46 -3.44 -15.14 -2.21
C LEU A 46 -2.73 -15.73 -0.97
N LYS A 47 -2.09 -14.89 -0.16
CA LYS A 47 -1.44 -15.32 1.09
C LYS A 47 -2.43 -15.94 2.07
N ARG A 48 -3.62 -15.37 2.22
CA ARG A 48 -4.66 -15.86 3.13
C ARG A 48 -5.22 -17.21 2.67
N ASN A 49 -5.52 -17.35 1.38
CA ASN A 49 -6.06 -18.59 0.81
C ASN A 49 -5.08 -19.76 0.89
N ALA A 50 -3.77 -19.48 0.82
CA ALA A 50 -2.73 -20.48 1.01
C ALA A 50 -2.45 -20.83 2.48
N TYR A 51 -3.12 -20.17 3.44
CA TYR A 51 -2.81 -20.24 4.87
C TYR A 51 -1.36 -19.85 5.18
N GLY A 52 -0.80 -18.94 4.39
CA GLY A 52 0.60 -18.54 4.45
C GLY A 52 1.50 -19.36 3.53
N PHE A 53 2.76 -18.92 3.42
CA PHE A 53 3.77 -19.58 2.61
C PHE A 53 5.00 -19.84 3.47
N ARG A 54 5.50 -21.08 3.44
CA ARG A 54 6.75 -21.45 4.12
C ARG A 54 7.99 -20.91 3.40
N SER A 55 7.92 -20.80 2.07
CA SER A 55 9.01 -20.28 1.23
C SER A 55 8.58 -19.01 0.52
N PHE A 56 9.35 -17.94 0.70
CA PHE A 56 9.14 -16.68 -0.01
C PHE A 56 9.32 -16.84 -1.53
N TYR A 57 10.23 -17.71 -1.95
CA TYR A 57 10.44 -18.02 -3.36
C TYR A 57 9.16 -18.56 -4.01
N ASN A 58 8.51 -19.54 -3.36
CA ASN A 58 7.26 -20.11 -3.85
C ASN A 58 6.11 -19.09 -3.84
N PHE A 59 6.09 -18.17 -2.87
CA PHE A 59 5.12 -17.08 -2.84
C PHE A 59 5.32 -16.12 -4.02
N LYS A 60 6.56 -15.69 -4.26
CA LYS A 60 6.93 -14.82 -5.38
C LYS A 60 6.58 -15.46 -6.72
N LEU A 61 6.88 -16.75 -6.90
CA LEU A 61 6.50 -17.48 -8.11
C LEU A 61 4.99 -17.49 -8.32
N ARG A 62 4.19 -17.73 -7.29
CA ARG A 62 2.71 -17.69 -7.43
C ARG A 62 2.18 -16.30 -7.77
N ILE A 63 2.73 -15.24 -7.17
CA ILE A 63 2.39 -13.86 -7.55
C ILE A 63 2.72 -13.63 -9.03
N MET A 64 3.89 -14.05 -9.48
CA MET A 64 4.34 -13.91 -10.86
C MET A 64 3.54 -14.78 -11.85
N ILE A 65 3.00 -15.93 -11.43
CA ILE A 65 2.11 -16.72 -12.28
C ILE A 65 0.72 -16.05 -12.38
N CYS A 66 0.17 -15.57 -11.26
CA CYS A 66 -1.15 -14.94 -11.24
C CYS A 66 -1.16 -13.54 -11.88
N HIS A 67 -0.04 -12.82 -11.83
CA HIS A 67 0.05 -11.42 -12.23
C HIS A 67 1.23 -11.13 -13.15
N GLY A 68 2.00 -12.12 -13.62
CA GLY A 68 3.20 -11.90 -14.45
C GLY A 68 2.91 -11.15 -15.75
N ASN A 69 1.76 -11.39 -16.37
CA ASN A 69 1.34 -10.61 -17.53
C ASN A 69 0.94 -9.17 -17.14
N ALA A 70 0.45 -8.93 -15.92
CA ALA A 70 0.07 -7.61 -15.42
C ALA A 70 1.27 -6.80 -14.87
N LEU A 71 2.35 -7.48 -14.45
CA LEU A 71 3.59 -6.88 -13.94
C LEU A 71 4.61 -6.55 -15.05
N ILE A 72 4.40 -7.04 -16.27
CA ILE A 72 5.25 -6.79 -17.46
C ILE A 72 4.74 -5.59 -18.30
N PHE A 73 3.70 -4.86 -17.87
CA PHE A 73 3.31 -3.63 -18.57
C PHE A 73 4.20 -2.45 -18.16
N ASN A 74 5.10 -2.11 -19.09
CA ASN A 74 5.91 -0.88 -19.28
C ASN A 74 6.74 -0.38 -18.09
#